data_AF-A0A1Y2V0E5-F1
#
_entry.id   AF-A0A1Y2V0E5-F1
#
_cell.length_a   1.000
_cell.length_b   1.000
_cell.length_c   1.000
_cell.angle_alpha   90.00
_cell.angle_beta   90.00
_cell.angle_gamma   90.00
#
_symmetry.space_group_name_H-M   'P 1'
#
loop_
_entity.id
_entity.type
_entity.pdbx_description
1 polymer ?
#
loop_
_entity_poly.entity_id
_entity_poly.type
_entity_poly.pdbx_seq_one_letter_code
_entity_poly.pdbx_strand_id
1 'polypeptide(L)'
;MSTVAMWWDPSRIEATVTRQFVCSQLLPDEIKRLDLPLGFGDGLTDGTYWEWIDKKAKRIFLILSDLGVPDQIFGLIDDSWDDDDLPIPLDQIERLALTPTRDDKFDKRFYARQFHYLLKFVEKGDHVVYDDPEVVPLNVDKRPGLNLNSAVDRVELPNRPGEVFSRRRIPVGPGPGYLTGEEFIYEINKARNIENVHLASFFASYTHQGFAYVLFTLPSDFNLKSLLVTMPSSLKSLAKQDRRRLLMNWIHCLVDSLCYLHNRGLSHGNIKPSTILFNSDNHIFYSDITRLSVEAIANSSDKSTFDKESYDYAAPEQWYRPSTSHSNVHRKSTLIPSSASASTSSDNSSFSISRGGSESVNPASMLHSPTPALNPQAVDIFSLGCVILELLSFLMKRQTRNFASHRAAKHKLAGRGGAVLDSSFHKNIGQVETWMAGLAKEASKKDDQVFRGVAPMLQVVSRMLSVVPHERPTAQEVEQCTYRILTENCQIAEPHCVHQYGSWDFGFSNLNIGREGDGFNISTKRQSGSVRPSSRLTSYRPLSSSSIQERDMAGGSSSQAMQNVRMNNKVRNWQAHIYSGNNDSSPRTNSM
;
A
#
# COMPACT_ATOMS: atom_id res chain seq x y z
N MET A 1 9.27 22.86 -14.52
CA MET A 1 9.49 22.76 -13.06
C MET A 1 8.12 22.84 -12.41
N SER A 2 7.57 21.73 -11.94
CA SER A 2 6.30 21.75 -11.21
C SER A 2 6.52 22.55 -9.93
N THR A 3 5.77 23.62 -9.72
CA THR A 3 5.76 24.36 -8.47
C THR A 3 5.35 23.40 -7.36
N VAL A 4 6.29 23.02 -6.51
CA VAL A 4 6.00 22.26 -5.30
C VAL A 4 5.05 23.13 -4.48
N ALA A 5 3.89 22.58 -4.10
CA ALA A 5 2.96 23.31 -3.24
C ALA A 5 3.68 23.72 -1.95
N MET A 6 3.54 24.98 -1.57
CA MET A 6 4.15 25.51 -0.36
C MET A 6 3.28 25.11 0.84
N TRP A 7 3.76 24.19 1.67
CA TRP A 7 3.06 23.73 2.86
C TRP A 7 3.45 24.57 4.08
N TRP A 8 2.46 24.98 4.89
CA TRP A 8 2.64 25.75 6.12
C TRP A 8 2.63 24.83 7.34
N ASP A 9 3.73 24.12 7.56
CA ASP A 9 3.94 23.38 8.80
C ASP A 9 4.22 24.32 9.98
N PRO A 10 4.06 23.86 11.25
CA PRO A 10 4.28 24.70 12.43
C PRO A 10 5.67 25.35 12.49
N SER A 11 6.72 24.61 12.13
CA SER A 11 8.09 25.14 12.14
C SER A 11 8.28 26.25 11.11
N ARG A 12 7.64 26.12 9.95
CA ARG A 12 7.65 27.14 8.91
C ARG A 12 6.86 28.37 9.31
N ILE A 13 5.68 28.20 9.90
CA ILE A 13 4.87 29.31 10.40
C ILE A 13 5.71 30.10 11.42
N GLU A 14 6.32 29.40 12.38
CA GLU A 14 7.19 29.98 13.41
C GLU A 14 8.38 30.74 12.80
N ALA A 15 9.07 30.14 11.83
CA ALA A 15 10.20 30.77 11.15
C ALA A 15 9.81 31.94 10.25
N THR A 16 8.57 31.99 9.77
CA THR A 16 8.11 33.03 8.83
C THR A 16 7.55 34.23 9.56
N VAL A 17 6.71 34.02 10.59
CA VAL A 17 6.04 35.11 11.31
C VAL A 17 6.98 35.71 12.35
N THR A 18 7.97 36.44 11.84
CA THR A 18 8.91 37.23 12.62
C THR A 18 8.45 38.69 12.71
N ARG A 19 8.99 39.46 13.65
CA ARG A 19 8.67 40.90 13.77
C ARG A 19 8.94 41.64 12.47
N GLN A 20 10.05 41.30 11.81
CA GLN A 20 10.41 41.90 10.52
C GLN A 20 9.38 41.57 9.44
N PHE A 21 8.90 40.32 9.39
CA PHE A 21 7.86 39.92 8.45
C PHE A 21 6.55 40.66 8.72
N VAL A 22 6.09 40.70 9.97
CA VAL A 22 4.85 41.43 10.35
C VAL A 22 4.96 42.91 9.97
N CYS A 23 6.06 43.58 10.31
CA CYS A 23 6.28 44.97 9.91
C CYS A 23 6.29 45.17 8.39
N SER A 24 6.71 44.17 7.60
CA SER A 24 6.71 44.27 6.14
C SER A 24 5.32 44.22 5.51
N GLN A 25 4.31 43.73 6.25
CA GLN A 25 2.93 43.62 5.79
C GLN A 25 2.03 44.78 6.27
N LEU A 26 2.52 45.63 7.17
CA LEU A 26 1.75 46.70 7.82
C LEU A 26 2.23 48.09 7.37
N LEU A 27 1.35 49.08 7.45
CA LEU A 27 1.66 50.49 7.20
C LEU A 27 2.45 51.11 8.38
N PRO A 28 3.20 52.21 8.17
CA PRO A 28 4.03 52.82 9.22
C PRO A 28 3.29 53.18 10.51
N ASP A 29 2.02 53.59 10.42
CA ASP A 29 1.21 53.93 11.60
C ASP A 29 0.67 52.68 12.32
N GLU A 30 0.43 51.60 11.59
CA GLU A 30 0.05 50.29 12.15
C GLU A 30 1.24 49.62 12.84
N ILE A 31 2.45 49.75 12.30
CA ILE A 31 3.68 49.24 12.92
C ILE A 31 3.86 49.83 14.33
N LYS A 32 3.52 51.11 14.53
CA LYS A 32 3.58 51.74 15.86
C LYS A 32 2.61 51.11 16.86
N ARG A 33 1.49 50.54 16.40
CA ARG A 33 0.51 49.85 17.27
C ARG A 33 1.05 48.54 17.83
N LEU A 34 2.03 47.91 17.17
CA LEU A 34 2.62 46.66 17.64
C LEU A 34 3.21 46.75 19.05
N ASP A 35 3.77 47.91 19.41
CA ASP A 35 4.42 48.15 20.70
C ASP A 35 3.45 48.72 21.76
N LEU A 36 2.16 48.91 21.41
CA LEU A 36 1.13 49.38 22.35
C LEU A 36 0.63 48.22 23.21
N PRO A 37 0.16 48.52 24.45
CA PRO A 37 -0.56 47.55 25.25
C PRO A 37 -1.88 47.15 24.56
N LEU A 38 -2.35 45.94 24.84
CA LEU A 38 -3.60 45.40 24.30
C LEU A 38 -4.80 46.30 24.66
N GLY A 39 -5.76 46.44 23.74
CA GLY A 39 -6.94 47.28 23.92
C GLY A 39 -7.98 46.71 24.89
N PHE A 40 -7.85 45.44 25.28
CA PHE A 40 -8.73 44.73 26.19
C PHE A 40 -8.03 44.39 27.52
N GLY A 41 -8.80 43.92 28.51
CA GLY A 41 -8.25 43.49 29.81
C GLY A 41 -7.99 44.60 30.82
N ASP A 42 -8.39 45.85 30.53
CA ASP A 42 -8.43 46.98 31.48
C ASP A 42 -7.10 47.23 32.25
N GLY A 43 -5.97 46.96 31.59
CA GLY A 43 -4.63 47.10 32.18
C GLY A 43 -4.15 45.93 33.05
N LEU A 44 -4.87 44.80 33.06
CA LEU A 44 -4.48 43.57 33.77
C LEU A 44 -3.54 42.67 32.97
N THR A 45 -3.35 42.94 31.69
CA THR A 45 -2.40 42.25 30.81
C THR A 45 -1.25 43.19 30.46
N ASP A 46 -0.01 42.76 30.70
CA ASP A 46 1.23 43.49 30.40
C ASP A 46 1.77 43.22 28.99
N GLY A 47 1.08 42.40 28.19
CA GLY A 47 1.46 42.09 26.82
C GLY A 47 1.20 43.22 25.82
N THR A 48 1.98 43.22 24.75
CA THR A 48 1.79 44.10 23.58
C THR A 48 1.09 43.36 22.44
N TYR A 49 0.57 44.10 21.45
CA TYR A 49 0.03 43.47 20.23
C TYR A 49 1.06 42.58 19.53
N TRP A 50 2.34 43.00 19.48
CA TRP A 50 3.41 42.15 18.94
C TRP A 50 3.53 40.84 19.70
N GLU A 51 3.57 40.89 21.03
CA GLU A 51 3.70 39.67 21.84
C GLU A 51 2.51 38.73 21.67
N TRP A 52 1.30 39.26 21.47
CA TRP A 52 0.13 38.45 21.18
C TRP A 52 0.25 37.77 19.81
N ILE A 53 0.63 38.53 18.76
CA ILE A 53 0.85 37.95 17.43
C ILE A 53 1.91 36.85 17.49
N ASP A 54 3.05 37.13 18.14
CA ASP A 54 4.18 36.20 18.22
C ASP A 54 3.83 34.91 18.98
N LYS A 55 3.09 35.02 20.09
CA LYS A 55 2.81 33.87 20.96
C LYS A 55 1.52 33.13 20.62
N LYS A 56 0.55 33.80 20.00
CA LYS A 56 -0.83 33.31 19.94
C LYS A 56 -1.56 33.45 18.60
N ALA A 57 -1.16 34.36 17.71
CA ALA A 57 -1.96 34.68 16.51
C ALA A 57 -1.17 34.61 15.19
N LYS A 58 -0.14 33.75 15.12
CA LYS A 58 0.71 33.61 13.93
C LYS A 58 -0.07 33.09 12.72
N ARG A 59 -0.97 32.13 12.91
CA ARG A 59 -1.79 31.56 11.82
C ARG A 59 -2.83 32.57 11.36
N ILE A 60 -3.55 33.21 12.28
CA ILE A 60 -4.52 34.26 11.94
C ILE A 60 -3.83 35.36 11.14
N PHE A 61 -2.67 35.85 11.59
CA PHE A 61 -1.93 36.88 10.88
C PHE A 61 -1.55 36.47 9.45
N LEU A 62 -1.11 35.22 9.25
CA LEU A 62 -0.81 34.71 7.91
C LEU A 62 -2.06 34.62 7.04
N ILE A 63 -3.19 34.17 7.57
CA ILE A 63 -4.48 34.11 6.84
C ILE A 63 -4.88 35.52 6.38
N LEU A 64 -4.82 36.51 7.28
CA LEU A 64 -5.15 37.90 6.96
C LEU A 64 -4.20 38.49 5.91
N SER A 65 -2.89 38.21 6.05
CA SER A 65 -1.87 38.64 5.09
C SER A 65 -2.14 38.06 3.70
N ASP A 66 -2.46 36.76 3.60
CA ASP A 66 -2.78 36.08 2.35
C ASP A 66 -4.07 36.59 1.69
N LEU A 67 -5.00 37.13 2.49
CA LEU A 67 -6.25 37.72 2.02
C LEU A 67 -6.12 39.21 1.69
N GLY A 68 -4.99 39.83 2.03
CA GLY A 68 -4.68 41.24 1.76
C GLY A 68 -5.25 42.22 2.77
N VAL A 69 -5.50 41.78 4.00
CA VAL A 69 -6.03 42.60 5.11
C VAL A 69 -5.26 42.40 6.43
N PRO A 70 -3.91 42.46 6.44
CA PRO A 70 -3.11 42.16 7.62
C PRO A 70 -3.37 43.10 8.80
N ASP A 71 -3.83 44.33 8.54
CA ASP A 71 -4.18 45.35 9.53
C ASP A 71 -5.37 44.96 10.43
N GLN A 72 -6.23 44.06 9.95
CA GLN A 72 -7.40 43.60 10.72
C GLN A 72 -7.01 42.76 11.94
N ILE A 73 -5.73 42.37 12.07
CA ILE A 73 -5.21 41.64 13.23
C ILE A 73 -5.46 42.39 14.54
N PHE A 74 -5.39 43.73 14.54
CA PHE A 74 -5.59 44.52 15.77
C PHE A 74 -7.02 44.39 16.29
N GLY A 75 -8.03 44.46 15.41
CA GLY A 75 -9.43 44.30 15.79
C GLY A 75 -9.73 42.90 16.32
N LEU A 76 -9.17 41.87 15.67
CA LEU A 76 -9.30 40.49 16.15
C LEU A 76 -8.69 40.29 17.54
N ILE A 77 -7.50 40.85 17.77
CA ILE A 77 -6.85 40.81 19.07
C ILE A 77 -7.67 41.56 20.12
N ASP A 78 -8.22 42.72 19.79
CA ASP A 78 -9.09 43.49 20.70
C ASP A 78 -10.34 42.71 21.11
N ASP A 79 -10.89 41.91 20.18
CA ASP A 79 -11.98 40.98 20.43
C ASP A 79 -11.52 39.62 21.02
N SER A 80 -10.24 39.50 21.39
CA SER A 80 -9.61 38.34 22.03
C SER A 80 -9.54 37.06 21.18
N TRP A 81 -9.57 37.16 19.86
CA TRP A 81 -9.35 36.01 18.96
C TRP A 81 -7.88 35.61 18.91
N ASP A 82 -7.62 34.31 18.93
CA ASP A 82 -6.28 33.74 18.73
C ASP A 82 -6.29 32.43 17.92
N ASP A 83 -5.09 31.87 17.68
CA ASP A 83 -4.95 30.67 16.85
C ASP A 83 -5.66 29.43 17.44
N ASP A 84 -5.98 29.40 18.74
CA ASP A 84 -6.70 28.28 19.37
C ASP A 84 -8.21 28.31 19.02
N ASP A 85 -8.73 29.44 18.53
CA ASP A 85 -10.11 29.57 18.04
C ASP A 85 -10.30 29.03 16.61
N LEU A 86 -9.21 28.70 15.92
CA LEU A 86 -9.26 28.13 14.58
C LEU A 86 -9.55 26.61 14.63
N PRO A 87 -10.34 26.05 13.68
CA PRO A 87 -10.99 26.75 12.57
C PRO A 87 -12.30 27.46 12.98
N ILE A 88 -12.48 28.68 12.48
CA ILE A 88 -13.69 29.47 12.69
C ILE A 88 -14.77 28.98 11.71
N PRO A 89 -15.96 28.56 12.21
CA PRO A 89 -17.08 28.15 11.37
C PRO A 89 -17.56 29.25 10.43
N LEU A 90 -18.02 28.88 9.23
CA LEU A 90 -18.42 29.84 8.19
C LEU A 90 -19.50 30.84 8.66
N ASP A 91 -20.42 30.41 9.52
CA ASP A 91 -21.49 31.23 10.09
C ASP A 91 -21.02 32.19 11.19
N GLN A 92 -19.80 32.01 11.70
CA GLN A 92 -19.19 32.87 12.73
C GLN A 92 -18.21 33.89 12.16
N ILE A 93 -17.75 33.72 10.91
CA ILE A 93 -16.78 34.62 10.27
C ILE A 93 -17.31 36.05 10.15
N GLU A 94 -18.63 36.23 9.97
CA GLU A 94 -19.25 37.57 9.94
C GLU A 94 -18.95 38.37 11.22
N ARG A 95 -18.74 37.71 12.36
CA ARG A 95 -18.41 38.35 13.65
C ARG A 95 -17.00 38.93 13.70
N LEU A 96 -16.11 38.47 12.83
CA LEU A 96 -14.73 38.95 12.76
C LEU A 96 -14.63 40.36 12.16
N ALA A 97 -15.70 40.87 11.55
CA ALA A 97 -15.80 42.22 11.00
C ALA A 97 -14.61 42.64 10.09
N LEU A 98 -14.05 41.67 9.35
CA LEU A 98 -12.82 41.84 8.54
C LEU A 98 -12.97 42.79 7.34
N THR A 99 -14.19 43.20 7.03
CA THR A 99 -14.50 44.13 5.94
C THR A 99 -15.50 45.18 6.43
N PRO A 100 -15.48 46.42 5.88
CA PRO A 100 -16.36 47.50 6.34
C PRO A 100 -17.86 47.20 6.19
N THR A 101 -18.21 46.31 5.27
CA THR A 101 -19.58 45.85 5.00
C THR A 101 -19.55 44.36 4.74
N ARG A 102 -20.60 43.64 5.16
CA ARG A 102 -20.75 42.20 4.94
C ARG A 102 -20.37 41.78 3.51
N ASP A 103 -19.40 40.89 3.39
CA ASP A 103 -18.96 40.30 2.13
C ASP A 103 -18.88 38.76 2.24
N ASP A 104 -19.98 38.09 1.90
CA ASP A 104 -20.07 36.63 1.94
C ASP A 104 -19.00 35.93 1.07
N LYS A 105 -18.45 36.61 0.05
CA LYS A 105 -17.37 36.03 -0.77
C LYS A 105 -16.04 36.08 -0.04
N PHE A 106 -15.78 37.18 0.67
CA PHE A 106 -14.61 37.29 1.53
C PHE A 106 -14.68 36.25 2.66
N ASP A 107 -15.84 36.11 3.31
CA ASP A 107 -16.02 35.14 4.40
C ASP A 107 -15.74 33.71 3.94
N LYS A 108 -16.23 33.33 2.75
CA LYS A 108 -15.92 32.03 2.14
C LYS A 108 -14.44 31.86 1.80
N ARG A 109 -13.75 32.93 1.40
CA ARG A 109 -12.30 32.90 1.14
C ARG A 109 -11.51 32.74 2.44
N PHE A 110 -11.88 33.45 3.50
CA PHE A 110 -11.29 33.27 4.83
C PHE A 110 -11.51 31.84 5.33
N TYR A 111 -12.76 31.37 5.27
CA TYR A 111 -13.13 30.03 5.66
C TYR A 111 -12.30 28.96 4.95
N ALA A 112 -12.12 29.07 3.63
CA ALA A 112 -11.31 28.11 2.88
C ALA A 112 -9.80 28.28 3.17
N ARG A 113 -9.32 29.51 3.37
CA ARG A 113 -7.89 29.81 3.54
C ARG A 113 -7.33 29.28 4.85
N GLN A 114 -8.10 29.28 5.94
CA GLN A 114 -7.62 28.81 7.25
C GLN A 114 -7.07 27.37 7.19
N PHE A 115 -7.68 26.49 6.39
CA PHE A 115 -7.26 25.09 6.26
C PHE A 115 -5.89 24.90 5.59
N HIS A 116 -5.34 25.95 4.96
CA HIS A 116 -3.95 25.94 4.48
C HIS A 116 -2.91 26.15 5.59
N TYR A 117 -3.33 26.66 6.76
CA TYR A 117 -2.50 26.93 7.95
C TYR A 117 -2.81 26.01 9.14
N LEU A 118 -3.86 25.20 9.01
CA LEU A 118 -4.31 24.19 9.97
C LEU A 118 -4.02 22.77 9.46
N LEU A 119 -2.83 22.57 8.91
CA LEU A 119 -2.45 21.30 8.31
C LEU A 119 -2.36 20.20 9.38
N LYS A 120 -3.08 19.10 9.17
CA LYS A 120 -2.91 17.85 9.90
C LYS A 120 -1.93 16.99 9.12
N PHE A 121 -0.76 16.68 9.68
CA PHE A 121 0.19 15.77 9.05
C PHE A 121 -0.14 14.33 9.41
N VAL A 122 0.16 13.42 8.49
CA VAL A 122 -0.03 11.98 8.71
C VAL A 122 1.30 11.40 9.20
N GLU A 123 1.34 10.86 10.42
CA GLU A 123 2.52 10.21 10.98
C GLU A 123 2.45 8.67 10.88
N LYS A 124 3.60 8.02 11.10
CA LYS A 124 3.67 6.55 11.06
C LYS A 124 2.72 5.94 12.10
N GLY A 125 1.86 5.05 11.64
CA GLY A 125 0.88 4.33 12.45
C GLY A 125 -0.48 5.02 12.51
N ASP A 126 -0.64 6.23 11.98
CA ASP A 126 -1.86 7.00 12.18
C ASP A 126 -3.03 6.57 11.29
N HIS A 127 -4.22 6.94 11.76
CA HIS A 127 -5.40 7.09 10.93
C HIS A 127 -5.98 8.50 11.14
N VAL A 128 -5.91 9.35 10.10
CA VAL A 128 -6.39 10.73 10.16
C VAL A 128 -7.73 10.87 9.42
N VAL A 129 -8.72 11.49 10.05
CA VAL A 129 -9.98 11.84 9.38
C VAL A 129 -9.90 13.31 9.00
N TYR A 130 -10.02 13.58 7.69
CA TYR A 130 -10.09 14.94 7.17
C TYR A 130 -11.54 15.30 6.84
N ASP A 131 -11.95 16.48 7.27
CA ASP A 131 -13.23 17.06 6.85
C ASP A 131 -13.13 17.59 5.42
N ASP A 132 -14.27 17.72 4.73
CA ASP A 132 -14.32 18.13 3.31
C ASP A 132 -13.55 19.42 2.94
N PRO A 133 -13.50 20.48 3.78
CA PRO A 133 -12.73 21.69 3.45
C PRO A 133 -11.24 21.58 3.79
N GLU A 134 -10.82 20.53 4.49
CA GLU A 134 -9.43 20.37 4.89
C GLU A 134 -8.54 19.97 3.71
N VAL A 135 -7.28 20.42 3.77
CA VAL A 135 -6.28 20.07 2.75
C VAL A 135 -5.41 18.96 3.28
N VAL A 136 -5.35 17.85 2.55
CA VAL A 136 -4.43 16.75 2.88
C VAL A 136 -3.01 17.11 2.40
N PRO A 137 -2.03 17.28 3.30
CA PRO A 137 -0.69 17.74 2.94
C PRO A 137 0.12 16.63 2.27
N LEU A 138 0.06 16.56 0.94
CA LEU A 138 0.70 15.51 0.13
C LEU A 138 1.21 16.07 -1.20
N ASN A 139 2.44 15.70 -1.56
CA ASN A 139 2.98 15.94 -2.89
C ASN A 139 2.79 14.68 -3.74
N VAL A 140 1.85 14.71 -4.69
CA VAL A 140 1.61 13.57 -5.60
C VAL A 140 2.64 13.59 -6.72
N ASP A 141 3.34 12.47 -6.94
CA ASP A 141 4.26 12.31 -8.07
C ASP A 141 3.47 12.19 -9.37
N LYS A 142 3.55 13.21 -10.22
CA LYS A 142 2.82 13.32 -11.50
C LYS A 142 3.65 12.88 -12.71
N ARG A 143 4.76 12.13 -12.52
CA ARG A 143 5.61 11.67 -13.64
C ARG A 143 4.79 10.91 -14.70
N PRO A 144 4.78 11.37 -15.96
CA PRO A 144 4.04 10.70 -17.05
C PRO A 144 4.71 9.37 -17.43
N GLY A 145 3.92 8.32 -17.63
CA GLY A 145 4.38 7.01 -18.12
C GLY A 145 4.45 5.87 -17.09
N LEU A 146 4.24 6.16 -15.80
CA LEU A 146 3.91 5.12 -14.83
C LEU A 146 2.45 4.71 -15.05
N ASN A 147 2.17 3.42 -15.21
CA ASN A 147 0.81 2.89 -15.26
C ASN A 147 0.17 3.00 -13.86
N LEU A 148 -0.13 4.23 -13.42
CA LEU A 148 -0.98 4.47 -12.27
C LEU A 148 -2.39 4.06 -12.69
N ASN A 149 -2.82 2.88 -12.25
CA ASN A 149 -4.24 2.64 -12.14
C ASN A 149 -4.81 3.73 -11.23
N SER A 150 -6.02 4.24 -11.51
CA SER A 150 -6.67 5.30 -10.71
C SER A 150 -6.85 4.99 -9.20
N ALA A 151 -6.46 3.78 -8.79
CA ALA A 151 -6.47 3.27 -7.43
C ALA A 151 -5.14 3.40 -6.68
N VAL A 152 -3.99 3.51 -7.36
CA VAL A 152 -2.67 3.54 -6.71
C VAL A 152 -1.80 4.63 -7.32
N ASP A 153 -1.28 5.51 -6.49
CA ASP A 153 -0.35 6.58 -6.87
C ASP A 153 0.87 6.65 -5.93
N ARG A 154 1.81 7.53 -6.26
CA ARG A 154 3.00 7.81 -5.43
C ARG A 154 2.88 9.17 -4.81
N VAL A 155 3.22 9.27 -3.53
CA VAL A 155 3.12 10.52 -2.78
C VAL A 155 4.33 10.72 -1.89
N GLU A 156 4.69 11.96 -1.65
CA GLU A 156 5.64 12.38 -0.63
C GLU A 156 4.91 13.17 0.45
N LEU A 157 5.32 12.98 1.70
CA LEU A 157 4.80 13.75 2.83
C LEU A 157 5.66 15.01 3.01
N PRO A 158 5.07 16.22 3.09
CA PRO A 158 5.85 17.45 3.22
C PRO A 158 6.71 17.53 4.49
N ASN A 159 6.23 16.94 5.59
CA ASN A 159 6.95 16.78 6.86
C ASN A 159 8.06 15.72 6.80
N ARG A 160 8.16 14.95 5.71
CA ARG A 160 9.18 13.89 5.50
C ARG A 160 9.78 13.99 4.08
N PRO A 161 10.50 15.07 3.77
CA PRO A 161 11.03 15.29 2.43
C PRO A 161 12.00 14.18 2.03
N GLY A 162 11.84 13.65 0.81
CA GLY A 162 12.65 12.55 0.27
C GLY A 162 12.10 11.15 0.55
N GLU A 163 11.11 11.00 1.45
CA GLU A 163 10.40 9.73 1.64
C GLU A 163 9.19 9.65 0.70
N VAL A 164 9.23 8.66 -0.20
CA VAL A 164 8.16 8.40 -1.17
C VAL A 164 7.36 7.17 -0.74
N PHE A 165 6.03 7.29 -0.76
CA PHE A 165 5.08 6.24 -0.40
C PHE A 165 4.25 5.82 -1.60
N SER A 166 3.79 4.57 -1.59
CA SER A 166 2.68 4.17 -2.44
C SER A 166 1.37 4.49 -1.72
N ARG A 167 0.52 5.33 -2.31
CA ARG A 167 -0.80 5.63 -1.78
C ARG A 167 -1.84 4.86 -2.56
N ARG A 168 -2.72 4.19 -1.83
CA ARG A 168 -3.86 3.46 -2.37
C ARG A 168 -5.16 4.12 -1.99
N ARG A 169 -6.05 4.30 -2.95
CA ARG A 169 -7.40 4.83 -2.77
C ARG A 169 -8.42 3.69 -2.72
N ILE A 170 -9.26 3.72 -1.69
CA ILE A 170 -10.25 2.69 -1.38
C ILE A 170 -11.62 3.37 -1.25
N PRO A 171 -12.65 2.94 -2.01
CA PRO A 171 -13.99 3.45 -1.85
C PRO A 171 -14.60 2.94 -0.52
N VAL A 172 -15.09 3.86 0.30
CA VAL A 172 -15.71 3.55 1.61
C VAL A 172 -17.14 4.07 1.62
N GLY A 173 -18.08 3.28 2.12
CA GLY A 173 -19.50 3.65 2.13
C GLY A 173 -20.45 2.48 2.40
N PRO A 174 -21.76 2.75 2.55
CA PRO A 174 -22.76 1.74 2.91
C PRO A 174 -23.24 0.86 1.74
N GLY A 175 -22.65 1.00 0.54
CA GLY A 175 -23.11 0.34 -0.69
C GLY A 175 -22.37 -0.97 -1.00
N PRO A 176 -22.95 -1.81 -1.88
CA PRO A 176 -22.26 -3.01 -2.36
C PRO A 176 -20.98 -2.64 -3.12
N GLY A 177 -19.88 -3.34 -2.84
CA GLY A 177 -18.56 -3.05 -3.40
C GLY A 177 -17.79 -1.91 -2.72
N TYR A 178 -18.31 -1.38 -1.60
CA TYR A 178 -17.62 -0.46 -0.72
C TYR A 178 -17.20 -1.18 0.57
N LEU A 179 -16.09 -0.76 1.16
CA LEU A 179 -15.70 -1.19 2.49
C LEU A 179 -16.44 -0.32 3.52
N THR A 180 -16.97 -0.90 4.59
CA THR A 180 -17.48 -0.09 5.71
C THR A 180 -16.31 0.56 6.47
N GLY A 181 -16.58 1.65 7.21
CA GLY A 181 -15.55 2.27 8.04
C GLY A 181 -14.97 1.32 9.11
N GLU A 182 -15.82 0.48 9.71
CA GLU A 182 -15.39 -0.51 10.72
C GLU A 182 -14.50 -1.59 10.11
N GLU A 183 -14.87 -2.15 8.96
CA GLU A 183 -14.05 -3.13 8.25
C GLU A 183 -12.70 -2.53 7.83
N PHE A 184 -12.71 -1.26 7.40
CA PHE A 184 -11.49 -0.55 7.03
C PHE A 184 -10.52 -0.43 8.20
N ILE A 185 -10.99 0.05 9.34
CA ILE A 185 -10.18 0.20 10.55
C ILE A 185 -9.68 -1.17 11.05
N TYR A 186 -10.53 -2.20 10.98
CA TYR A 186 -10.13 -3.57 11.32
C TYR A 186 -8.98 -4.08 10.44
N GLU A 187 -9.05 -3.88 9.12
CA GLU A 187 -7.99 -4.28 8.19
C GLU A 187 -6.70 -3.45 8.36
N ILE A 188 -6.81 -2.15 8.66
CA ILE A 188 -5.63 -1.32 9.03
C ILE A 188 -4.95 -1.86 10.28
N ASN A 189 -5.71 -2.18 11.33
CA ASN A 189 -5.16 -2.66 12.59
C ASN A 189 -4.41 -3.98 12.44
N LYS A 190 -4.84 -4.85 11.52
CA LYS A 190 -4.06 -6.04 11.14
C LYS A 190 -2.75 -5.69 10.44
N ALA A 191 -2.78 -4.70 9.54
CA ALA A 191 -1.63 -4.30 8.74
C ALA A 191 -0.54 -3.61 9.55
N ARG A 192 -0.90 -2.87 10.62
CA ARG A 192 0.02 -2.05 11.44
C ARG A 192 1.21 -2.81 12.01
N ASN A 193 1.03 -4.08 12.37
CA ASN A 193 2.07 -4.88 13.03
C ASN A 193 2.85 -5.79 12.07
N ILE A 194 2.66 -5.60 10.75
CA ILE A 194 3.31 -6.38 9.71
C ILE A 194 4.34 -5.47 9.03
N GLU A 195 5.60 -5.65 9.41
CA GLU A 195 6.74 -4.90 8.85
C GLU A 195 7.84 -5.87 8.43
N ASN A 196 8.20 -5.82 7.15
CA ASN A 196 9.30 -6.60 6.59
C ASN A 196 9.87 -5.87 5.37
N VAL A 197 11.19 -6.00 5.17
CA VAL A 197 11.90 -5.28 4.10
C VAL A 197 11.45 -5.65 2.69
N HIS A 198 10.90 -6.85 2.46
CA HIS A 198 10.33 -7.25 1.17
C HIS A 198 8.80 -7.34 1.22
N LEU A 199 8.14 -6.53 2.05
CA LEU A 199 6.70 -6.31 2.05
C LEU A 199 6.40 -4.81 1.93
N ALA A 200 5.46 -4.44 1.06
CA ALA A 200 4.84 -3.10 1.07
C ALA A 200 4.06 -2.94 2.39
N SER A 201 4.74 -2.43 3.41
CA SER A 201 4.27 -2.43 4.80
C SER A 201 3.39 -1.20 5.03
N PHE A 202 2.40 -1.31 5.91
CA PHE A 202 1.54 -0.19 6.26
C PHE A 202 2.37 0.94 6.89
N PHE A 203 2.24 2.15 6.36
CA PHE A 203 2.81 3.34 6.98
C PHE A 203 1.74 4.08 7.78
N ALA A 204 0.67 4.52 7.11
CA ALA A 204 -0.41 5.29 7.72
C ALA A 204 -1.67 5.26 6.84
N SER A 205 -2.75 5.86 7.32
CA SER A 205 -4.00 5.97 6.57
C SER A 205 -4.73 7.28 6.86
N TYR A 206 -5.65 7.63 5.96
CA TYR A 206 -6.58 8.72 6.21
C TYR A 206 -7.88 8.55 5.43
N THR A 207 -8.95 9.22 5.86
CA THR A 207 -10.18 9.36 5.07
C THR A 207 -10.40 10.80 4.66
N HIS A 208 -10.84 11.02 3.43
CA HIS A 208 -11.21 12.34 2.93
C HIS A 208 -12.21 12.22 1.78
N GLN A 209 -13.26 13.03 1.78
CA GLN A 209 -14.26 13.13 0.70
C GLN A 209 -14.84 11.78 0.26
N GLY A 210 -15.22 10.92 1.22
CA GLY A 210 -15.84 9.62 0.96
C GLY A 210 -14.89 8.51 0.51
N PHE A 211 -13.57 8.74 0.55
CA PHE A 211 -12.57 7.72 0.25
C PHE A 211 -11.63 7.51 1.44
N ALA A 212 -11.23 6.26 1.63
CA ALA A 212 -10.07 5.92 2.43
C ALA A 212 -8.81 5.88 1.58
N TYR A 213 -7.70 6.25 2.20
CA TYR A 213 -6.38 6.23 1.61
C TYR A 213 -5.43 5.53 2.55
N VAL A 214 -4.59 4.66 2.00
CA VAL A 214 -3.58 3.92 2.75
C VAL A 214 -2.22 4.18 2.13
N LEU A 215 -1.26 4.57 2.95
CA LEU A 215 0.13 4.77 2.59
C LEU A 215 0.89 3.50 2.92
N PHE A 216 1.57 2.95 1.92
CA PHE A 216 2.48 1.82 2.07
C PHE A 216 3.91 2.26 1.84
N THR A 217 4.83 1.62 2.56
CA THR A 217 6.27 1.72 2.28
C THR A 217 6.60 1.13 0.91
N LEU A 218 7.78 1.47 0.39
CA LEU A 218 8.34 0.95 -0.86
C LEU A 218 7.52 1.31 -2.12
N PRO A 219 7.83 2.45 -2.79
CA PRO A 219 7.24 2.74 -4.09
C PRO A 219 7.76 1.75 -5.15
N SER A 220 6.86 1.22 -5.98
CA SER A 220 7.22 0.25 -7.04
C SER A 220 7.28 0.89 -8.42
N ASP A 221 8.36 0.67 -9.16
CA ASP A 221 8.48 1.06 -10.57
C ASP A 221 7.95 -0.03 -11.52
N PHE A 222 8.04 -1.29 -11.09
CA PHE A 222 7.77 -2.45 -11.93
C PHE A 222 7.05 -3.56 -11.14
N ASN A 223 6.49 -4.53 -11.86
CA ASN A 223 5.98 -5.79 -11.31
C ASN A 223 6.53 -6.99 -12.09
N LEU A 224 6.52 -8.19 -11.49
CA LEU A 224 7.07 -9.38 -12.15
C LEU A 224 6.31 -9.74 -13.43
N LYS A 225 5.00 -9.48 -13.51
CA LYS A 225 4.22 -9.70 -14.74
C LYS A 225 4.81 -8.95 -15.93
N SER A 226 5.17 -7.68 -15.75
CA SER A 226 5.80 -6.86 -16.77
C SER A 226 7.23 -7.32 -17.11
N LEU A 227 7.99 -7.75 -16.09
CA LEU A 227 9.35 -8.28 -16.25
C LEU A 227 9.38 -9.55 -17.12
N LEU A 228 8.43 -10.46 -16.89
CA LEU A 228 8.34 -11.75 -17.61
C LEU A 228 8.05 -11.56 -19.11
N VAL A 229 7.55 -10.39 -19.52
CA VAL A 229 7.36 -10.00 -20.91
C VAL A 229 8.56 -9.21 -21.43
N THR A 230 8.99 -8.19 -20.67
CA THR A 230 10.03 -7.25 -21.10
C THR A 230 10.97 -6.95 -19.94
N MET A 231 12.27 -7.19 -20.14
CA MET A 231 13.29 -6.87 -19.15
C MET A 231 13.50 -5.33 -19.05
N PRO A 232 13.40 -4.72 -17.85
CA PRO A 232 13.61 -3.28 -17.66
C PRO A 232 15.09 -2.90 -17.77
N SER A 233 15.36 -1.60 -17.95
CA SER A 233 16.72 -1.07 -18.10
C SER A 233 17.59 -1.33 -16.87
N SER A 234 17.03 -1.21 -15.66
CA SER A 234 17.73 -1.47 -14.39
C SER A 234 18.30 -2.88 -14.29
N LEU A 235 17.62 -3.89 -14.85
CA LEU A 235 18.14 -5.26 -14.92
C LEU A 235 19.03 -5.50 -16.16
N LYS A 236 18.77 -4.80 -17.27
CA LYS A 236 19.57 -4.93 -18.50
C LYS A 236 20.99 -4.40 -18.32
N SER A 237 21.16 -3.33 -17.55
CA SER A 237 22.46 -2.69 -17.28
C SER A 237 23.38 -3.55 -16.41
N LEU A 238 22.83 -4.45 -15.59
CA LEU A 238 23.63 -5.36 -14.77
C LEU A 238 24.45 -6.32 -15.61
N ALA A 239 25.65 -6.63 -15.12
CA ALA A 239 26.46 -7.71 -15.67
C ALA A 239 25.68 -9.03 -15.62
N LYS A 240 25.96 -9.91 -16.59
CA LYS A 240 25.20 -11.15 -16.78
C LYS A 240 25.21 -12.03 -15.51
N GLN A 241 26.33 -12.08 -14.80
CA GLN A 241 26.49 -12.87 -13.58
C GLN A 241 25.71 -12.26 -12.41
N ASP A 242 25.79 -10.95 -12.22
CA ASP A 242 25.06 -10.25 -11.15
C ASP A 242 23.56 -10.37 -11.33
N ARG A 243 23.07 -10.24 -12.56
CA ARG A 243 21.64 -10.46 -12.85
C ARG A 243 21.19 -11.88 -12.50
N ARG A 244 22.02 -12.90 -12.75
CA ARG A 244 21.70 -14.30 -12.41
C ARG A 244 21.62 -14.50 -10.89
N ARG A 245 22.60 -13.94 -10.16
CA ARG A 245 22.63 -13.97 -8.69
C ARG A 245 21.44 -13.22 -8.09
N LEU A 246 21.12 -12.04 -8.63
CA LEU A 246 19.97 -11.24 -8.23
C LEU A 246 18.66 -12.03 -8.34
N LEU A 247 18.43 -12.74 -9.45
CA LEU A 247 17.21 -13.54 -9.62
C LEU A 247 17.11 -14.69 -8.60
N MET A 248 18.24 -15.33 -8.23
CA MET A 248 18.25 -16.33 -7.16
C MET A 248 18.01 -15.70 -5.78
N ASN A 249 18.61 -14.54 -5.51
CA ASN A 249 18.35 -13.77 -4.29
C ASN A 249 16.88 -13.34 -4.20
N TRP A 250 16.26 -12.91 -5.30
CA TRP A 250 14.84 -12.59 -5.33
C TRP A 250 13.96 -13.77 -4.93
N ILE A 251 14.27 -14.99 -5.41
CA ILE A 251 13.57 -16.21 -4.98
C ILE A 251 13.70 -16.37 -3.45
N HIS A 252 14.91 -16.20 -2.91
CA HIS A 252 15.13 -16.32 -1.47
C HIS A 252 14.42 -15.23 -0.66
N CYS A 253 14.49 -13.96 -1.07
CA CYS A 253 13.78 -12.84 -0.45
C CYS A 253 12.26 -13.09 -0.38
N LEU A 254 11.66 -13.59 -1.46
CA LEU A 254 10.22 -13.89 -1.48
C LEU A 254 9.87 -15.03 -0.52
N VAL A 255 10.66 -16.09 -0.50
CA VAL A 255 10.45 -17.23 0.40
C VAL A 255 10.63 -16.82 1.87
N ASP A 256 11.68 -16.06 2.18
CA ASP A 256 11.96 -15.54 3.52
C ASP A 256 10.82 -14.67 4.05
N SER A 257 10.32 -13.74 3.23
CA SER A 257 9.20 -12.88 3.62
C SER A 257 7.88 -13.63 3.73
N LEU A 258 7.68 -14.70 2.95
CA LEU A 258 6.52 -15.57 3.15
C LEU A 258 6.65 -16.38 4.46
N CYS A 259 7.84 -16.85 4.80
CA CYS A 259 8.15 -17.50 6.07
C CYS A 259 7.86 -16.57 7.26
N TYR A 260 8.28 -15.30 7.16
CA TYR A 260 7.94 -14.25 8.13
C TYR A 260 6.43 -14.13 8.38
N LEU A 261 5.61 -14.16 7.32
CA LEU A 261 4.15 -14.07 7.43
C LEU A 261 3.57 -15.36 8.04
N HIS A 262 3.98 -16.52 7.54
CA HIS A 262 3.44 -17.80 7.97
C HIS A 262 3.74 -18.11 9.45
N ASN A 263 4.91 -17.73 9.95
CA ASN A 263 5.28 -17.86 11.36
C ASN A 263 4.43 -17.00 12.31
N ARG A 264 3.73 -15.99 11.78
CA ARG A 264 2.75 -15.17 12.53
C ARG A 264 1.32 -15.69 12.40
N GLY A 265 1.13 -16.87 11.81
CA GLY A 265 -0.19 -17.44 11.53
C GLY A 265 -0.94 -16.70 10.41
N LEU A 266 -0.24 -15.89 9.62
CA LEU A 266 -0.82 -15.15 8.49
C LEU A 266 -0.59 -15.88 7.18
N SER A 267 -1.34 -15.48 6.16
CA SER A 267 -1.15 -15.87 4.76
C SER A 267 -1.18 -14.62 3.89
N HIS A 268 -0.45 -14.60 2.78
CA HIS A 268 -0.47 -13.53 1.81
C HIS A 268 -1.79 -13.50 1.01
N GLY A 269 -2.28 -14.65 0.55
CA GLY A 269 -3.61 -14.82 -0.06
C GLY A 269 -3.75 -14.37 -1.51
N ASN A 270 -2.84 -13.55 -2.05
CA ASN A 270 -2.87 -13.10 -3.45
C ASN A 270 -1.49 -13.14 -4.15
N ILE A 271 -0.75 -14.24 -4.05
CA ILE A 271 0.58 -14.36 -4.68
C ILE A 271 0.43 -14.62 -6.19
N LYS A 272 0.85 -13.66 -7.02
CA LYS A 272 0.90 -13.76 -8.49
C LYS A 272 1.91 -12.75 -9.05
N PRO A 273 2.35 -12.88 -10.33
CA PRO A 273 3.35 -11.97 -10.88
C PRO A 273 2.98 -10.48 -10.85
N SER A 274 1.69 -10.12 -10.90
CA SER A 274 1.25 -8.72 -10.81
C SER A 274 1.31 -8.13 -9.40
N THR A 275 1.31 -8.94 -8.35
CA THR A 275 1.34 -8.52 -6.93
C THR A 275 2.72 -8.64 -6.29
N ILE A 276 3.73 -9.01 -7.08
CA ILE A 276 5.13 -8.98 -6.68
C ILE A 276 5.80 -7.84 -7.45
N LEU A 277 6.25 -6.85 -6.69
CA LEU A 277 6.72 -5.57 -7.17
C LEU A 277 8.24 -5.44 -6.99
N PHE A 278 8.84 -4.52 -7.74
CA PHE A 278 10.21 -4.10 -7.50
C PHE A 278 10.47 -2.67 -7.97
N ASN A 279 11.54 -2.06 -7.46
CA ASN A 279 11.93 -0.69 -7.80
C ASN A 279 13.16 -0.65 -8.72
N SER A 280 13.57 0.55 -9.11
CA SER A 280 14.72 0.81 -9.98
C SER A 280 16.06 0.35 -9.38
N ASP A 281 16.14 0.23 -8.05
CA ASP A 281 17.28 -0.33 -7.32
C ASP A 281 17.27 -1.87 -7.29
N ASN A 282 16.30 -2.48 -7.98
CA ASN A 282 16.10 -3.93 -8.06
C ASN A 282 15.74 -4.59 -6.72
N HIS A 283 15.15 -3.83 -5.80
CA HIS A 283 14.61 -4.35 -4.55
C HIS A 283 13.21 -4.94 -4.78
N ILE A 284 13.05 -6.25 -4.53
CA ILE A 284 11.79 -6.98 -4.73
C ILE A 284 10.95 -7.02 -3.46
N PHE A 285 9.63 -6.98 -3.58
CA PHE A 285 8.72 -7.06 -2.43
C PHE A 285 7.30 -7.50 -2.84
N TYR A 286 6.56 -8.05 -1.87
CA TYR A 286 5.13 -8.32 -2.03
C TYR A 286 4.28 -7.06 -1.82
N SER A 287 3.16 -6.98 -2.55
CA SER A 287 2.06 -6.06 -2.28
C SER A 287 0.76 -6.83 -2.00
N ASP A 288 -0.29 -6.12 -1.58
CA ASP A 288 -1.65 -6.68 -1.52
C ASP A 288 -1.87 -7.81 -0.49
N ILE A 289 -1.13 -7.75 0.63
CA ILE A 289 -1.19 -8.73 1.72
C ILE A 289 -2.54 -8.69 2.48
N THR A 290 -3.26 -7.56 2.41
CA THR A 290 -4.53 -7.36 3.11
C THR A 290 -5.71 -7.31 2.13
N ARG A 291 -6.94 -7.42 2.67
CA ARG A 291 -8.16 -7.22 1.86
C ARG A 291 -8.32 -5.79 1.34
N LEU A 292 -7.38 -4.90 1.65
CA LEU A 292 -7.27 -3.53 1.13
C LEU A 292 -6.81 -3.48 -0.34
N SER A 293 -6.63 -4.63 -1.01
CA SER A 293 -6.45 -4.65 -2.45
C SER A 293 -7.77 -4.36 -3.18
N VAL A 294 -7.71 -3.51 -4.21
CA VAL A 294 -8.90 -3.11 -4.98
C VAL A 294 -9.53 -4.31 -5.69
N GLU A 295 -8.74 -5.32 -6.05
CA GLU A 295 -9.23 -6.58 -6.62
C GLU A 295 -10.07 -7.37 -5.60
N ALA A 296 -9.64 -7.47 -4.35
CA ALA A 296 -10.43 -8.14 -3.30
C ALA A 296 -11.76 -7.43 -3.04
N ILE A 297 -11.78 -6.10 -3.13
CA ILE A 297 -13.01 -5.29 -2.96
C ILE A 297 -13.90 -5.39 -4.20
N ALA A 298 -13.33 -5.31 -5.41
CA ALA A 298 -14.08 -5.41 -6.66
C ALA A 298 -14.70 -6.81 -6.87
N ASN A 299 -14.01 -7.86 -6.43
CA ASN A 299 -14.51 -9.24 -6.46
C ASN A 299 -15.71 -9.48 -5.53
N SER A 300 -15.98 -8.58 -4.58
CA SER A 300 -17.21 -8.63 -3.76
C SER A 300 -18.44 -8.05 -4.45
N SER A 301 -18.26 -7.39 -5.60
CA SER A 301 -19.37 -6.88 -6.42
C SER A 301 -19.77 -7.90 -7.49
N ASP A 302 -21.07 -8.02 -7.79
CA ASP A 302 -21.64 -8.92 -8.80
C ASP A 302 -21.17 -8.68 -10.26
N LYS A 303 -20.21 -7.77 -10.47
CA LYS A 303 -19.61 -7.43 -11.78
C LYS A 303 -18.15 -7.90 -11.89
N SER A 304 -17.77 -9.00 -11.22
CA SER A 304 -16.40 -9.49 -11.30
C SER A 304 -16.08 -9.98 -12.72
N THR A 305 -15.14 -9.29 -13.36
CA THR A 305 -14.53 -9.77 -14.60
C THR A 305 -13.62 -10.92 -14.20
N PHE A 306 -13.71 -12.08 -14.85
CA PHE A 306 -12.88 -13.23 -14.52
C PHE A 306 -11.39 -12.87 -14.55
N ASP A 307 -10.73 -12.89 -13.39
CA ASP A 307 -9.29 -12.67 -13.29
C ASP A 307 -8.54 -13.94 -13.67
N LYS A 308 -8.14 -13.99 -14.95
CA LYS A 308 -7.38 -15.09 -15.51
C LYS A 308 -6.03 -15.30 -14.79
N GLU A 309 -5.35 -14.24 -14.36
CA GLU A 309 -4.05 -14.39 -13.70
C GLU A 309 -4.21 -15.02 -12.32
N SER A 310 -5.15 -14.53 -11.50
CA SER A 310 -5.46 -15.19 -10.23
C SER A 310 -5.87 -16.65 -10.42
N TYR A 311 -6.66 -16.97 -11.44
CA TYR A 311 -7.00 -18.36 -11.75
C TYR A 311 -5.78 -19.21 -12.17
N ASP A 312 -4.91 -18.67 -13.04
CA ASP A 312 -3.77 -19.42 -13.58
C ASP A 312 -2.80 -19.87 -12.48
N TYR A 313 -2.60 -19.03 -11.45
CA TYR A 313 -1.64 -19.25 -10.34
C TYR A 313 -2.30 -19.79 -9.06
N ALA A 314 -3.62 -19.99 -9.05
CA ALA A 314 -4.34 -20.51 -7.90
C ALA A 314 -4.06 -22.00 -7.65
N ALA A 315 -4.08 -22.38 -6.38
CA ALA A 315 -4.02 -23.75 -5.93
C ALA A 315 -5.29 -24.54 -6.32
N PRO A 316 -5.20 -25.86 -6.56
CA PRO A 316 -6.34 -26.68 -7.00
C PRO A 316 -7.58 -26.59 -6.09
N GLU A 317 -7.37 -26.51 -4.78
CA GLU A 317 -8.44 -26.48 -3.77
C GLU A 317 -9.25 -25.18 -3.78
N GLN A 318 -8.69 -24.07 -4.29
CA GLN A 318 -9.41 -22.80 -4.41
C GLN A 318 -10.51 -22.85 -5.46
N TRP A 319 -10.45 -23.82 -6.38
CA TRP A 319 -11.39 -23.99 -7.49
C TRP A 319 -12.00 -25.41 -7.51
N TYR A 320 -11.99 -26.09 -6.37
CA TYR A 320 -12.61 -27.41 -6.23
C TYR A 320 -14.14 -27.26 -6.28
N ARG A 321 -14.76 -27.79 -7.34
CA ARG A 321 -16.20 -28.06 -7.36
C ARG A 321 -16.38 -29.56 -7.14
N PRO A 322 -17.07 -30.01 -6.07
CA PRO A 322 -17.56 -31.37 -6.03
C PRO A 322 -18.34 -31.61 -7.31
N SER A 323 -18.01 -32.67 -8.04
CA SER A 323 -18.77 -33.05 -9.24
C SER A 323 -20.21 -33.31 -8.80
N THR A 324 -21.10 -32.35 -9.02
CA THR A 324 -22.54 -32.62 -8.97
C THR A 324 -22.82 -33.54 -10.15
N SER A 325 -23.02 -34.80 -9.83
CA SER A 325 -23.41 -35.85 -10.76
C SER A 325 -24.77 -35.53 -11.37
N HIS A 326 -24.75 -34.78 -12.47
CA HIS A 326 -25.83 -34.80 -13.46
C HIS A 326 -25.25 -35.16 -14.83
N SER A 327 -25.44 -36.44 -15.15
CA SER A 327 -25.56 -37.02 -16.49
C SER A 327 -24.52 -36.62 -17.56
N ASN A 328 -23.54 -37.50 -17.78
CA ASN A 328 -23.54 -38.25 -19.04
C ASN A 328 -22.64 -39.48 -18.95
N VAL A 329 -23.31 -40.63 -18.90
CA VAL A 329 -22.72 -41.94 -19.17
C VAL A 329 -22.30 -41.93 -20.65
N HIS A 330 -20.99 -42.02 -20.89
CA HIS A 330 -20.31 -42.73 -21.99
C HIS A 330 -19.03 -42.00 -22.40
N ARG A 331 -17.89 -42.57 -21.96
CA ARG A 331 -16.78 -42.97 -22.83
C ARG A 331 -15.75 -43.70 -21.96
N LYS A 332 -15.69 -45.03 -22.11
CA LYS A 332 -14.57 -45.83 -21.62
C LYS A 332 -13.33 -45.39 -22.41
N SER A 333 -12.38 -44.73 -21.75
CA SER A 333 -11.01 -44.64 -22.24
C SER A 333 -10.22 -45.71 -21.51
N THR A 334 -9.76 -46.72 -22.25
CA THR A 334 -8.83 -47.75 -21.80
C THR A 334 -7.54 -47.11 -21.31
N LEU A 335 -7.32 -47.12 -20.00
CA LEU A 335 -6.04 -46.79 -19.38
C LEU A 335 -5.13 -48.03 -19.45
N ILE A 336 -3.98 -47.89 -20.11
CA ILE A 336 -2.86 -48.82 -20.01
C ILE A 336 -2.20 -48.56 -18.64
N PRO A 337 -2.00 -49.57 -17.79
CA PRO A 337 -1.29 -49.37 -16.53
C PRO A 337 0.21 -49.28 -16.82
N SER A 338 0.78 -48.09 -16.69
CA SER A 338 2.23 -47.94 -16.55
C SER A 338 2.59 -48.23 -15.10
N SER A 339 3.07 -49.44 -14.84
CA SER A 339 3.69 -49.83 -13.58
C SER A 339 4.90 -48.95 -13.29
N ALA A 340 4.80 -48.09 -12.29
CA ALA A 340 5.95 -47.37 -11.74
C ALA A 340 6.76 -48.34 -10.87
N SER A 341 7.87 -48.84 -11.42
CA SER A 341 8.92 -49.46 -10.64
C SER A 341 9.66 -48.36 -9.87
N ALA A 342 9.67 -48.46 -8.54
CA ALA A 342 10.54 -47.66 -7.69
C ALA A 342 12.01 -48.01 -8.01
N SER A 343 12.69 -47.13 -8.74
CA SER A 343 14.14 -47.18 -8.92
C SER A 343 14.77 -46.03 -8.15
N THR A 344 15.54 -46.38 -7.12
CA THR A 344 16.48 -45.48 -6.44
C THR A 344 17.65 -45.20 -7.38
N SER A 345 17.51 -44.18 -8.24
CA SER A 345 18.62 -43.55 -8.96
C SER A 345 18.52 -42.05 -8.76
N SER A 346 19.61 -41.43 -8.31
CA SER A 346 19.77 -40.00 -8.06
C SER A 346 19.83 -39.20 -9.38
N ASP A 347 18.74 -39.25 -10.14
CA ASP A 347 18.62 -38.57 -11.42
C ASP A 347 17.81 -37.29 -11.21
N ASN A 348 18.52 -36.16 -11.03
CA ASN A 348 17.93 -34.84 -10.70
C ASN A 348 17.05 -34.23 -11.82
N SER A 349 16.78 -34.98 -12.88
CA SER A 349 16.01 -34.55 -14.06
C SER A 349 14.59 -35.13 -14.11
N SER A 350 14.23 -36.03 -13.18
CA SER A 350 12.88 -36.56 -13.02
C SER A 350 12.10 -35.75 -11.98
N PHE A 351 10.87 -35.35 -12.32
CA PHE A 351 9.97 -34.60 -11.45
C PHE A 351 8.61 -35.29 -11.41
N SER A 352 8.10 -35.52 -10.20
CA SER A 352 6.76 -36.07 -9.97
C SER A 352 6.07 -35.20 -8.93
N ILE A 353 5.02 -34.51 -9.35
CA ILE A 353 4.16 -33.71 -8.48
C ILE A 353 3.08 -34.65 -7.94
N SER A 354 2.99 -34.76 -6.61
CA SER A 354 2.03 -35.63 -5.95
C SER A 354 0.59 -35.20 -6.26
N ARG A 355 -0.26 -36.20 -6.56
CA ARG A 355 -1.68 -36.03 -6.92
C ARG A 355 -2.65 -36.62 -5.89
N GLY A 356 -2.13 -37.15 -4.78
CA GLY A 356 -2.86 -37.96 -3.82
C GLY A 356 -3.07 -39.39 -4.33
N GLY A 357 -2.97 -40.38 -3.44
CA GLY A 357 -3.36 -41.75 -3.76
C GLY A 357 -4.84 -41.83 -4.06
N SER A 358 -5.23 -42.50 -5.14
CA SER A 358 -6.61 -42.97 -5.32
C SER A 358 -6.84 -44.11 -4.32
N GLU A 359 -7.00 -43.80 -3.03
CA GLU A 359 -7.79 -44.69 -2.20
C GLU A 359 -9.20 -44.69 -2.79
N SER A 360 -9.74 -45.89 -3.00
CA SER A 360 -11.11 -46.10 -3.46
C SER A 360 -12.08 -45.55 -2.41
N VAL A 361 -12.30 -44.24 -2.40
CA VAL A 361 -13.26 -43.60 -1.52
C VAL A 361 -14.64 -43.90 -2.07
N ASN A 362 -15.43 -44.66 -1.29
CA ASN A 362 -16.82 -44.95 -1.61
C ASN A 362 -17.58 -43.62 -1.80
N PRO A 363 -18.37 -43.43 -2.87
CA PRO A 363 -19.10 -42.19 -3.11
C PRO A 363 -20.10 -41.85 -1.97
N ALA A 364 -20.48 -42.83 -1.16
CA ALA A 364 -21.31 -42.64 0.03
C ALA A 364 -20.60 -41.96 1.22
N SER A 365 -19.27 -42.04 1.32
CA SER A 365 -18.51 -41.37 2.40
C SER A 365 -18.22 -39.90 2.13
N MET A 366 -18.34 -39.43 0.87
CA MET A 366 -18.11 -38.03 0.51
C MET A 366 -19.30 -37.09 0.77
N LEU A 367 -20.50 -37.64 1.02
CA LEU A 367 -21.68 -36.84 1.38
C LEU A 367 -21.61 -36.29 2.81
N HIS A 368 -20.68 -36.78 3.64
CA HIS A 368 -20.52 -36.38 5.04
C HIS A 368 -19.14 -35.78 5.34
N SER A 369 -18.26 -35.64 4.34
CA SER A 369 -16.98 -34.98 4.52
C SER A 369 -17.20 -33.46 4.59
N PRO A 370 -16.78 -32.77 5.66
CA PRO A 370 -16.76 -31.32 5.66
C PRO A 370 -15.94 -30.86 4.44
N THR A 371 -16.39 -29.79 3.79
CA THR A 371 -15.61 -29.07 2.77
C THR A 371 -14.17 -28.98 3.28
N PRO A 372 -13.15 -29.46 2.55
CA PRO A 372 -11.78 -29.44 3.05
C PRO A 372 -11.45 -28.01 3.45
N ALA A 373 -11.19 -27.79 4.74
CA ALA A 373 -10.87 -26.47 5.25
C ALA A 373 -9.65 -25.97 4.46
N LEU A 374 -9.84 -24.91 3.68
CA LEU A 374 -8.77 -24.31 2.89
C LEU A 374 -7.67 -23.89 3.87
N ASN A 375 -6.47 -24.45 3.72
CA ASN A 375 -5.30 -23.98 4.44
C ASN A 375 -4.70 -22.81 3.64
N PRO A 376 -4.87 -21.54 4.07
CA PRO A 376 -4.45 -20.39 3.28
C PRO A 376 -2.92 -20.32 3.11
N GLN A 377 -2.16 -20.82 4.07
CA GLN A 377 -0.71 -20.88 3.98
C GLN A 377 -0.27 -21.91 2.92
N ALA A 378 -0.90 -23.07 2.88
CA ALA A 378 -0.60 -24.07 1.84
C ALA A 378 -0.96 -23.56 0.43
N VAL A 379 -1.99 -22.73 0.30
CA VAL A 379 -2.34 -22.04 -0.96
C VAL A 379 -1.20 -21.10 -1.39
N ASP A 380 -0.68 -20.27 -0.48
CA ASP A 380 0.45 -19.39 -0.78
C ASP A 380 1.68 -20.16 -1.27
N ILE A 381 1.97 -21.31 -0.65
CA ILE A 381 3.10 -22.16 -1.06
C ILE A 381 2.95 -22.62 -2.50
N PHE A 382 1.75 -23.03 -2.92
CA PHE A 382 1.51 -23.44 -4.31
C PHE A 382 1.71 -22.26 -5.27
N SER A 383 1.10 -21.11 -4.98
CA SER A 383 1.19 -19.92 -5.82
C SER A 383 2.62 -19.38 -5.92
N LEU A 384 3.38 -19.39 -4.82
CA LEU A 384 4.80 -19.04 -4.83
C LEU A 384 5.62 -20.06 -5.64
N GLY A 385 5.30 -21.36 -5.57
CA GLY A 385 5.93 -22.38 -6.40
C GLY A 385 5.77 -22.09 -7.90
N CYS A 386 4.60 -21.62 -8.32
CA CYS A 386 4.33 -21.20 -9.69
C CYS A 386 5.19 -19.98 -10.09
N VAL A 387 5.30 -18.98 -9.22
CA VAL A 387 6.13 -17.77 -9.45
C VAL A 387 7.62 -18.12 -9.54
N ILE A 388 8.13 -18.95 -8.63
CA ILE A 388 9.53 -19.41 -8.65
C ILE A 388 9.83 -20.12 -9.97
N LEU A 389 8.90 -20.94 -10.48
CA LEU A 389 9.08 -21.62 -11.76
C LEU A 389 9.12 -20.65 -12.96
N GLU A 390 8.34 -19.57 -12.94
CA GLU A 390 8.44 -18.50 -13.94
C GLU A 390 9.78 -17.74 -13.84
N LEU A 391 10.27 -17.43 -12.62
CA LEU A 391 11.58 -16.79 -12.41
C LEU A 391 12.74 -17.68 -12.89
N LEU A 392 12.70 -18.99 -12.61
CA LEU A 392 13.68 -19.96 -13.12
C LEU A 392 13.61 -20.10 -14.64
N SER A 393 12.40 -20.06 -15.22
CA SER A 393 12.21 -20.04 -16.67
C SER A 393 12.83 -18.79 -17.29
N PHE A 394 12.62 -17.62 -16.66
CA PHE A 394 13.19 -16.35 -17.08
C PHE A 394 14.73 -16.34 -16.98
N LEU A 395 15.28 -16.87 -15.88
CA LEU A 395 16.73 -17.08 -15.70
C LEU A 395 17.32 -17.92 -16.84
N MET A 396 16.58 -18.93 -17.29
CA MET A 396 16.91 -19.80 -18.43
C MET A 396 16.56 -19.20 -19.80
N LYS A 397 16.17 -17.92 -19.85
CA LYS A 397 15.78 -17.18 -21.06
C LYS A 397 14.58 -17.79 -21.81
N ARG A 398 13.71 -18.50 -21.11
CA ARG A 398 12.44 -18.98 -21.65
C ARG A 398 11.35 -17.94 -21.38
N GLN A 399 10.56 -17.65 -22.41
CA GLN A 399 9.50 -16.65 -22.33
C GLN A 399 8.25 -17.23 -21.65
N THR A 400 7.59 -16.42 -20.82
CA THR A 400 6.37 -16.83 -20.11
C THR A 400 5.25 -17.32 -21.05
N ARG A 401 5.09 -16.68 -22.23
CA ARG A 401 4.11 -17.11 -23.24
C ARG A 401 4.35 -18.52 -23.78
N ASN A 402 5.61 -18.95 -23.88
CA ASN A 402 5.96 -20.29 -24.34
C ASN A 402 5.62 -21.31 -23.27
N PHE A 403 5.84 -20.97 -22.00
CA PHE A 403 5.48 -21.84 -20.89
C PHE A 403 3.97 -21.98 -20.76
N ALA A 404 3.22 -20.86 -20.82
CA ALA A 404 1.76 -20.90 -20.83
C ALA A 404 1.20 -21.75 -21.98
N SER A 405 1.76 -21.61 -23.19
CA SER A 405 1.38 -22.43 -24.35
C SER A 405 1.71 -23.92 -24.14
N HIS A 406 2.86 -24.24 -23.55
CA HIS A 406 3.24 -25.61 -23.20
C HIS A 406 2.30 -26.23 -22.18
N ARG A 407 1.90 -25.47 -21.15
CA ARG A 407 0.89 -25.89 -20.16
C ARG A 407 -0.44 -26.19 -20.83
N ALA A 408 -0.92 -25.30 -21.70
CA ALA A 408 -2.20 -25.44 -22.40
C ALA A 408 -2.22 -26.50 -23.53
N ALA A 409 -1.09 -27.12 -23.88
CA ALA A 409 -0.93 -27.91 -25.11
C ALA A 409 -1.89 -29.11 -25.24
N LYS A 410 -2.37 -29.65 -24.11
CA LYS A 410 -3.31 -30.79 -24.08
C LYS A 410 -4.80 -30.39 -24.07
N HIS A 411 -5.14 -29.10 -23.96
CA HIS A 411 -6.52 -28.59 -23.88
C HIS A 411 -7.13 -28.17 -25.23
N LYS A 412 -6.76 -28.81 -26.35
CA LYS A 412 -7.29 -28.47 -27.68
C LYS A 412 -8.75 -28.90 -27.86
N LEU A 413 -9.72 -28.10 -27.44
CA LEU A 413 -11.08 -28.19 -27.98
C LEU A 413 -11.18 -27.32 -29.25
N ALA A 414 -10.96 -27.97 -30.38
CA ALA A 414 -11.25 -27.42 -31.70
C ALA A 414 -12.77 -27.35 -31.90
N GLY A 415 -13.34 -26.16 -31.73
CA GLY A 415 -14.70 -25.81 -32.14
C GLY A 415 -14.74 -24.35 -32.58
N ARG A 416 -15.45 -24.05 -33.67
CA ARG A 416 -15.65 -22.68 -34.20
C ARG A 416 -16.18 -21.79 -33.07
N GLY A 417 -15.38 -20.80 -32.64
CA GLY A 417 -15.69 -19.88 -31.53
C GLY A 417 -14.89 -20.11 -30.23
N GLY A 418 -13.76 -20.85 -30.31
CA GLY A 418 -13.02 -21.43 -29.18
C GLY A 418 -12.74 -20.53 -27.97
N ALA A 419 -13.11 -21.03 -26.79
CA ALA A 419 -12.70 -20.49 -25.50
C ALA A 419 -11.16 -20.47 -25.37
N VAL A 420 -10.63 -19.50 -24.62
CA VAL A 420 -9.20 -19.40 -24.30
C VAL A 420 -8.75 -20.73 -23.67
N LEU A 421 -7.67 -21.32 -24.19
CA LEU A 421 -7.13 -22.56 -23.66
C LEU A 421 -6.70 -22.37 -22.20
N ASP A 422 -7.11 -23.31 -21.35
CA ASP A 422 -6.74 -23.28 -19.92
C ASP A 422 -5.24 -23.55 -19.76
N SER A 423 -4.51 -22.50 -19.35
CA SER A 423 -3.07 -22.53 -19.10
C SER A 423 -2.72 -22.53 -17.62
N SER A 424 -3.70 -22.76 -16.74
CA SER A 424 -3.50 -22.76 -15.28
C SER A 424 -2.53 -23.86 -14.86
N PHE A 425 -1.73 -23.58 -13.83
CA PHE A 425 -0.78 -24.55 -13.31
C PHE A 425 -1.51 -25.79 -12.75
N HIS A 426 -2.57 -25.57 -11.97
CA HIS A 426 -3.29 -26.63 -11.27
C HIS A 426 -4.04 -27.61 -12.19
N LYS A 427 -4.48 -27.20 -13.39
CA LYS A 427 -5.08 -28.14 -14.38
C LYS A 427 -4.05 -28.86 -15.24
N ASN A 428 -2.82 -28.33 -15.34
CA ASN A 428 -1.83 -28.76 -16.32
C ASN A 428 -0.55 -29.33 -15.68
N ILE A 429 -0.65 -29.96 -14.50
CA ILE A 429 0.49 -30.47 -13.72
C ILE A 429 1.45 -31.36 -14.52
N GLY A 430 0.93 -32.23 -15.39
CA GLY A 430 1.80 -33.06 -16.24
C GLY A 430 2.65 -32.26 -17.24
N GLN A 431 2.14 -31.13 -17.72
CA GLN A 431 2.87 -30.24 -18.62
C GLN A 431 3.88 -29.40 -17.84
N VAL A 432 3.55 -29.06 -16.59
CA VAL A 432 4.49 -28.44 -15.64
C VAL A 432 5.68 -29.36 -15.37
N GLU A 433 5.48 -30.63 -15.02
CA GLU A 433 6.56 -31.61 -14.79
C GLU A 433 7.51 -31.73 -16.00
N THR A 434 6.95 -31.88 -17.21
CA THR A 434 7.77 -31.96 -18.43
C THR A 434 8.55 -30.68 -18.74
N TRP A 435 8.00 -29.51 -18.40
CA TRP A 435 8.72 -28.24 -18.51
C TRP A 435 9.90 -28.16 -17.53
N MET A 436 9.69 -28.57 -16.28
CA MET A 436 10.72 -28.63 -15.25
C MET A 436 11.87 -29.57 -15.66
N ALA A 437 11.54 -30.76 -16.19
CA ALA A 437 12.54 -31.70 -16.72
C ALA A 437 13.39 -31.07 -17.84
N GLY A 438 12.75 -30.32 -18.75
CA GLY A 438 13.44 -29.58 -19.81
C GLY A 438 14.37 -28.49 -19.26
N LEU A 439 13.93 -27.72 -18.28
CA LEU A 439 14.74 -26.69 -17.62
C LEU A 439 15.95 -27.29 -16.91
N ALA A 440 15.77 -28.36 -16.13
CA ALA A 440 16.86 -29.03 -15.42
C ALA A 440 17.92 -29.56 -16.39
N LYS A 441 17.49 -30.21 -17.47
CA LYS A 441 18.38 -30.72 -18.53
C LYS A 441 19.13 -29.62 -19.28
N GLU A 442 18.54 -28.44 -19.43
CA GLU A 442 19.23 -27.29 -20.03
C GLU A 442 20.21 -26.63 -19.05
N ALA A 443 19.84 -26.55 -17.77
CA ALA A 443 20.68 -25.95 -16.73
C ALA A 443 21.95 -26.78 -16.50
N SER A 444 21.86 -28.11 -16.54
CA SER A 444 23.03 -29.00 -16.39
C SER A 444 24.08 -28.85 -17.49
N LYS A 445 23.73 -28.25 -18.63
CA LYS A 445 24.63 -27.95 -19.75
C LYS A 445 25.28 -26.57 -19.65
N LYS A 446 25.00 -25.80 -18.59
CA LYS A 446 25.57 -24.46 -18.38
C LYS A 446 26.75 -24.55 -17.41
N ASP A 447 27.86 -23.92 -17.78
CA ASP A 447 29.07 -23.95 -16.94
C ASP A 447 29.01 -22.99 -15.74
N ASP A 448 28.14 -21.97 -15.78
CA ASP A 448 28.00 -20.99 -14.70
C ASP A 448 27.36 -21.65 -13.46
N GLN A 449 28.03 -21.45 -12.32
CA GLN A 449 27.72 -22.06 -11.03
C GLN A 449 26.28 -21.77 -10.57
N VAL A 450 25.71 -20.61 -10.89
CA VAL A 450 24.33 -20.28 -10.50
C VAL A 450 23.34 -21.31 -11.05
N PHE A 451 23.59 -21.86 -12.24
CA PHE A 451 22.71 -22.86 -12.85
C PHE A 451 22.75 -24.22 -12.15
N ARG A 452 23.77 -24.51 -11.33
CA ARG A 452 23.83 -25.75 -10.54
C ARG A 452 22.73 -25.82 -9.50
N GLY A 453 22.24 -24.68 -9.01
CA GLY A 453 21.11 -24.61 -8.08
C GLY A 453 19.73 -24.75 -8.73
N VAL A 454 19.62 -24.71 -10.07
CA VAL A 454 18.31 -24.76 -10.75
C VAL A 454 17.62 -26.11 -10.54
N ALA A 455 18.32 -27.24 -10.74
CA ALA A 455 17.70 -28.55 -10.57
C ALA A 455 17.28 -28.83 -9.10
N PRO A 456 18.12 -28.56 -8.08
CA PRO A 456 17.68 -28.61 -6.68
C PRO A 456 16.48 -27.71 -6.38
N MET A 457 16.45 -26.47 -6.90
CA MET A 457 15.32 -25.56 -6.69
C MET A 457 14.04 -26.10 -7.31
N LEU A 458 14.12 -26.70 -8.50
CA LEU A 458 12.98 -27.34 -9.14
C LEU A 458 12.44 -28.53 -8.32
N GLN A 459 13.28 -29.24 -7.56
CA GLN A 459 12.80 -30.30 -6.66
C GLN A 459 11.98 -29.71 -5.49
N VAL A 460 12.40 -28.57 -4.94
CA VAL A 460 11.62 -27.83 -3.94
C VAL A 460 10.28 -27.39 -4.55
N VAL A 461 10.32 -26.77 -5.74
CA VAL A 461 9.11 -26.35 -6.47
C VAL A 461 8.16 -27.52 -6.74
N SER A 462 8.66 -28.70 -7.09
CA SER A 462 7.83 -29.90 -7.31
C SER A 462 7.00 -30.27 -6.08
N ARG A 463 7.57 -30.12 -4.88
CA ARG A 463 6.86 -30.34 -3.61
C ARG A 463 5.87 -29.22 -3.31
N MET A 464 6.26 -27.96 -3.56
CA MET A 464 5.36 -26.80 -3.39
C MET A 464 4.10 -26.90 -4.27
N LEU A 465 4.23 -27.50 -5.46
CA LEU A 465 3.14 -27.67 -6.42
C LEU A 465 2.28 -28.93 -6.19
N SER A 466 2.43 -29.64 -5.06
CA SER A 466 1.57 -30.80 -4.76
C SER A 466 0.09 -30.44 -4.86
N VAL A 467 -0.70 -31.32 -5.50
CA VAL A 467 -2.15 -31.15 -5.58
C VAL A 467 -2.78 -31.30 -4.19
N VAL A 468 -2.14 -32.08 -3.31
CA VAL A 468 -2.59 -32.33 -1.95
C VAL A 468 -2.01 -31.27 -1.01
N PRO A 469 -2.83 -30.39 -0.39
CA PRO A 469 -2.31 -29.24 0.35
C PRO A 469 -1.38 -29.57 1.52
N HIS A 470 -1.66 -30.67 2.25
CA HIS A 470 -0.87 -31.07 3.42
C HIS A 470 0.45 -31.77 3.07
N GLU A 471 0.67 -32.14 1.81
CA GLU A 471 1.96 -32.66 1.34
C GLU A 471 2.92 -31.54 0.90
N ARG A 472 2.42 -30.30 0.81
CA ARG A 472 3.25 -29.14 0.49
C ARG A 472 4.15 -28.81 1.69
N PRO A 473 5.42 -28.43 1.45
CA PRO A 473 6.32 -28.01 2.53
C PRO A 473 5.83 -26.72 3.19
N THR A 474 6.24 -26.49 4.44
CA THR A 474 6.01 -25.20 5.09
C THR A 474 6.90 -24.11 4.49
N ALA A 475 6.55 -22.83 4.65
CA ALA A 475 7.40 -21.74 4.17
C ALA A 475 8.81 -21.78 4.80
N GLN A 476 8.92 -22.22 6.06
CA GLN A 476 10.19 -22.41 6.75
C GLN A 476 11.04 -23.50 6.10
N GLU A 477 10.45 -24.65 5.75
CA GLU A 477 11.17 -25.72 5.05
C GLU A 477 11.63 -25.27 3.65
N VAL A 478 10.80 -24.52 2.93
CA VAL A 478 11.16 -23.94 1.63
C VAL A 478 12.33 -22.96 1.80
N GLU A 479 12.27 -22.06 2.79
CA GLU A 479 13.32 -21.09 3.10
C GLU A 479 14.67 -21.77 3.35
N GLN A 480 14.71 -22.74 4.26
CA GLN A 480 15.93 -23.47 4.61
C GLN A 480 16.51 -24.21 3.39
N CYS A 481 15.65 -24.85 2.59
CA CYS A 481 16.08 -25.51 1.36
C CYS A 481 16.64 -24.50 0.35
N THR A 482 15.95 -23.38 0.14
CA THR A 482 16.36 -22.31 -0.78
C THR A 482 17.70 -21.70 -0.34
N TYR A 483 17.87 -21.36 0.94
CA TYR A 483 19.12 -20.84 1.50
C TYR A 483 20.29 -21.80 1.26
N ARG A 484 20.10 -23.09 1.55
CA ARG A 484 21.10 -24.13 1.30
C ARG A 484 21.46 -24.23 -0.18
N ILE A 485 20.48 -24.17 -1.08
CA ILE A 485 20.72 -24.22 -2.53
C ILE A 485 21.54 -23.01 -2.99
N LEU A 486 21.23 -21.81 -2.51
CA LEU A 486 21.97 -20.61 -2.86
C LEU A 486 23.43 -20.68 -2.40
N THR A 487 23.66 -21.10 -1.16
CA THR A 487 24.99 -21.16 -0.56
C THR A 487 25.83 -22.32 -1.09
N GLU A 488 25.29 -23.54 -1.11
CA GLU A 488 26.03 -24.75 -1.45
C GLU A 488 26.08 -25.02 -2.96
N ASN A 489 24.97 -24.81 -3.69
CA ASN A 489 24.91 -25.12 -5.12
C ASN A 489 25.25 -23.91 -6.01
N CYS A 490 24.72 -22.73 -5.69
CA CYS A 490 24.97 -21.52 -6.49
C CYS A 490 26.25 -20.76 -6.10
N GLN A 491 26.89 -21.11 -4.98
CA GLN A 491 28.06 -20.41 -4.41
C GLN A 491 27.80 -18.92 -4.16
N ILE A 492 26.58 -18.60 -3.71
CA ILE A 492 26.22 -17.28 -3.22
C ILE A 492 26.47 -17.32 -1.71
N ALA A 493 27.68 -16.94 -1.29
CA ALA A 493 28.12 -17.05 0.10
C ALA A 493 27.26 -16.24 1.08
N GLU A 494 26.78 -15.07 0.62
CA GLU A 494 25.93 -14.18 1.40
C GLU A 494 24.63 -13.93 0.60
N PRO A 495 23.62 -14.79 0.76
CA PRO A 495 22.27 -14.50 0.30
C PRO A 495 21.78 -13.19 0.92
N HIS A 496 20.92 -12.45 0.19
CA HIS A 496 20.48 -11.13 0.62
C HIS A 496 19.77 -11.13 1.99
N CYS A 497 18.85 -12.07 2.22
CA CYS A 497 18.18 -12.24 3.50
C CYS A 497 18.93 -13.27 4.35
N VAL A 498 19.09 -13.00 5.63
CA VAL A 498 19.62 -13.96 6.60
C VAL A 498 18.84 -13.78 7.91
N HIS A 499 17.65 -14.38 8.01
CA HIS A 499 16.82 -14.32 9.21
C HIS A 499 16.74 -15.70 9.90
N GLN A 500 17.01 -15.75 11.20
CA GLN A 500 16.87 -16.99 11.98
C GLN A 500 15.49 -17.06 12.63
N TYR A 501 14.54 -17.71 11.97
CA TYR A 501 13.17 -17.87 12.50
C TYR A 501 13.01 -19.02 13.52
N GLY A 502 14.07 -19.36 14.26
CA GLY A 502 14.15 -20.56 15.10
C GLY A 502 14.57 -20.36 16.55
N SER A 503 14.81 -19.12 16.99
CA SER A 503 15.09 -18.81 18.40
C SER A 503 14.02 -17.85 18.91
N TRP A 504 13.43 -18.18 20.06
CA TRP A 504 12.52 -17.29 20.76
C TRP A 504 13.33 -16.11 21.30
N ASP A 505 13.57 -15.10 20.46
CA ASP A 505 14.31 -13.91 20.88
C ASP A 505 13.36 -12.74 21.14
N PHE A 506 13.33 -12.35 22.40
CA PHE A 506 12.68 -11.14 22.88
C PHE A 506 13.36 -9.92 22.23
N GLY A 507 12.60 -9.25 21.37
CA GLY A 507 12.74 -7.86 20.92
C GLY A 507 14.11 -7.20 21.01
N PHE A 508 14.91 -7.29 19.94
CA PHE A 508 15.84 -6.23 19.52
C PHE A 508 16.07 -6.32 18.01
N SER A 509 15.18 -5.71 17.22
CA SER A 509 15.43 -5.47 15.79
C SER A 509 14.95 -4.08 15.39
N ASN A 510 15.42 -3.08 16.13
CA ASN A 510 15.34 -1.67 15.76
C ASN A 510 16.70 -1.03 16.04
N LEU A 511 17.77 -1.48 15.38
CA LEU A 511 19.02 -0.74 15.28
C LEU A 511 19.67 -1.00 13.92
N ASN A 512 19.50 -0.05 13.01
CA ASN A 512 20.35 0.10 11.83
C ASN A 512 21.78 0.40 12.28
N ILE A 513 22.71 -0.52 12.03
CA ILE A 513 24.15 -0.22 12.07
C ILE A 513 24.50 0.45 10.74
N GLY A 514 24.48 1.77 10.76
CA GLY A 514 25.16 2.59 9.77
C GLY A 514 26.67 2.45 9.97
N ARG A 515 27.37 2.12 8.88
CA ARG A 515 28.83 2.03 8.82
C ARG A 515 29.42 3.44 8.78
N GLU A 516 30.41 3.68 9.64
CA GLU A 516 31.01 4.97 9.99
C GLU A 516 31.63 5.77 8.84
N GLY A 517 31.59 7.09 9.00
CA GLY A 517 32.45 8.08 8.36
C GLY A 517 32.50 9.36 9.21
N ASP A 518 33.64 9.52 9.90
CA ASP A 518 34.24 10.74 10.47
C ASP A 518 33.47 11.66 11.45
N GLY A 519 34.00 11.73 12.68
CA GLY A 519 34.46 13.01 13.23
C GLY A 519 33.68 13.65 14.39
N PHE A 520 34.37 13.74 15.54
CA PHE A 520 34.27 14.76 16.61
C PHE A 520 33.36 14.53 17.83
N ASN A 521 34.02 14.07 18.90
CA ASN A 521 34.01 14.51 20.31
C ASN A 521 32.82 15.30 20.87
N ILE A 522 32.26 14.82 21.99
CA ILE A 522 31.93 15.66 23.16
C ILE A 522 32.03 14.85 24.46
N SER A 523 32.67 15.50 25.43
CA SER A 523 33.09 15.01 26.74
C SER A 523 31.97 14.55 27.67
N THR A 524 32.28 13.46 28.37
CA THR A 524 31.59 12.97 29.57
C THR A 524 31.61 14.00 30.70
N LYS A 525 30.44 14.30 31.28
CA LYS A 525 30.34 14.79 32.66
C LYS A 525 29.31 13.97 33.42
N ARG A 526 29.82 13.11 34.30
CA ARG A 526 29.06 12.45 35.38
C ARG A 526 28.67 13.49 36.42
N GLN A 527 27.42 13.49 36.85
CA GLN A 527 27.07 13.78 38.23
C GLN A 527 26.01 12.80 38.71
N SER A 528 26.35 12.10 39.79
CA SER A 528 25.53 11.20 40.57
C SER A 528 24.66 11.97 41.55
N GLY A 529 23.39 11.59 41.67
CA GLY A 529 22.48 12.02 42.71
C GLY A 529 21.38 10.97 42.88
N SER A 530 21.33 10.35 44.05
CA SER A 530 20.50 9.20 44.40
C SER A 530 19.18 9.64 45.06
N VAL A 531 18.18 8.73 45.01
CA VAL A 531 17.11 8.47 46.00
C VAL A 531 15.64 8.75 45.57
N ARG A 532 14.95 7.61 45.38
CA ARG A 532 13.53 7.21 45.65
C ARG A 532 12.38 7.58 44.68
N PRO A 533 11.61 6.57 44.21
CA PRO A 533 10.29 6.77 43.63
C PRO A 533 9.21 6.71 44.73
N SER A 534 8.33 7.72 44.74
CA SER A 534 7.08 7.70 45.50
C SER A 534 5.93 7.38 44.53
N SER A 535 5.29 6.26 44.76
CA SER A 535 4.09 5.81 44.06
C SER A 535 2.87 6.62 44.53
N ARG A 536 2.17 7.28 43.60
CA ARG A 536 0.76 7.64 43.77
C ARG A 536 -0.03 7.15 42.57
N LEU A 537 -0.80 6.10 42.84
CA LEU A 537 -1.98 5.72 42.07
C LEU A 537 -3.07 6.78 42.29
N THR A 538 -3.57 7.36 41.22
CA THR A 538 -4.86 8.09 41.22
C THR A 538 -5.90 7.24 40.53
N SER A 539 -6.85 6.80 41.34
CA SER A 539 -8.05 6.05 41.00
C SER A 539 -9.09 6.96 40.35
N TYR A 540 -9.55 6.58 39.16
CA TYR A 540 -10.74 7.15 38.53
C TYR A 540 -11.99 6.42 39.04
N ARG A 541 -12.93 7.17 39.64
CA ARG A 541 -14.30 6.74 39.93
C ARG A 541 -15.20 7.16 38.76
N PRO A 542 -16.11 6.28 38.27
CA PRO A 542 -17.18 6.68 37.37
C PRO A 542 -18.37 7.23 38.15
N LEU A 543 -18.98 8.31 37.63
CA LEU A 543 -20.23 8.88 38.12
C LEU A 543 -21.43 8.17 37.48
N SER A 544 -22.45 8.05 38.31
CA SER A 544 -23.65 7.24 38.23
C SER A 544 -24.71 7.74 37.23
N SER A 545 -25.38 6.76 36.65
CA SER A 545 -26.68 6.82 35.98
C SER A 545 -27.82 7.28 36.90
N SER A 546 -28.69 8.15 36.41
CA SER A 546 -30.03 8.36 36.96
C SER A 546 -31.08 8.20 35.85
N SER A 547 -32.11 7.44 36.20
CA SER A 547 -33.23 6.95 35.41
C SER A 547 -34.49 7.80 35.65
N ILE A 548 -35.18 8.26 34.60
CA ILE A 548 -36.62 8.60 34.57
C ILE A 548 -37.11 8.39 33.12
N GLN A 549 -37.78 7.28 32.78
CA GLN A 549 -39.23 6.97 32.85
C GLN A 549 -40.01 7.35 31.57
N GLU A 550 -40.59 6.31 30.96
CA GLU A 550 -41.41 6.28 29.76
C GLU A 550 -42.69 7.12 29.87
N ARG A 551 -43.10 7.73 28.75
CA ARG A 551 -44.51 7.96 28.40
C ARG A 551 -44.73 7.79 26.90
N ASP A 552 -45.65 6.89 26.59
CA ASP A 552 -46.35 6.77 25.31
C ASP A 552 -47.02 8.08 24.90
N MET A 553 -47.11 8.32 23.59
CA MET A 553 -48.34 8.79 22.92
C MET A 553 -48.26 8.62 21.39
N ALA A 554 -49.36 8.10 20.85
CA ALA A 554 -49.86 7.98 19.47
C ALA A 554 -49.22 8.91 18.40
N GLY A 555 -49.00 8.48 17.15
CA GLY A 555 -49.96 7.83 16.26
C GLY A 555 -50.51 8.89 15.28
N GLY A 556 -50.04 8.86 14.03
CA GLY A 556 -50.42 9.84 13.01
C GLY A 556 -49.96 9.44 11.61
N SER A 557 -50.78 8.64 10.95
CA SER A 557 -50.69 8.26 9.54
C SER A 557 -51.05 9.43 8.63
N SER A 558 -50.30 9.64 7.54
CA SER A 558 -50.92 9.89 6.23
C SER A 558 -49.88 9.93 5.10
N SER A 559 -50.06 8.98 4.20
CA SER A 559 -49.58 8.84 2.83
C SER A 559 -49.99 9.97 1.87
N GLN A 560 -49.10 10.34 0.95
CA GLN A 560 -49.36 10.80 -0.44
C GLN A 560 -47.99 10.84 -1.17
N ALA A 561 -47.66 9.95 -2.11
CA ALA A 561 -48.07 9.88 -3.52
C ALA A 561 -47.39 10.93 -4.43
N MET A 562 -46.65 10.40 -5.42
CA MET A 562 -46.19 11.03 -6.69
C MET A 562 -45.04 12.06 -6.54
N GLN A 563 -44.03 12.12 -7.41
CA GLN A 563 -44.06 12.02 -8.87
C GLN A 563 -42.64 11.81 -9.43
N ASN A 564 -42.51 10.97 -10.46
CA ASN A 564 -41.32 10.90 -11.32
C ASN A 564 -41.07 12.25 -12.00
N VAL A 565 -39.96 12.91 -11.70
CA VAL A 565 -39.42 13.98 -12.55
C VAL A 565 -38.01 13.61 -12.99
N ARG A 566 -37.95 13.22 -14.25
CA ARG A 566 -36.75 13.03 -15.06
C ARG A 566 -36.17 14.42 -15.34
N MET A 567 -35.06 14.80 -14.68
CA MET A 567 -34.31 16.00 -15.05
C MET A 567 -32.99 15.62 -15.75
N ASN A 568 -32.88 16.14 -16.98
CA ASN A 568 -31.74 16.09 -17.87
C ASN A 568 -30.48 16.71 -17.22
N ASN A 569 -29.45 15.91 -17.00
CA ASN A 569 -28.10 16.44 -16.77
C ASN A 569 -27.49 16.91 -18.10
N LYS A 570 -27.69 18.19 -18.42
CA LYS A 570 -26.83 18.90 -19.38
C LYS A 570 -25.48 19.15 -18.73
N VAL A 571 -24.48 18.38 -19.14
CA VAL A 571 -23.06 18.64 -18.90
C VAL A 571 -22.71 20.02 -19.49
N ARG A 572 -22.41 20.99 -18.62
CA ARG A 572 -21.79 22.27 -19.02
C ARG A 572 -20.29 22.17 -18.77
N ASN A 573 -19.53 22.01 -19.84
CA ASN A 573 -18.09 22.22 -19.88
C ASN A 573 -17.79 23.69 -19.56
N TRP A 574 -17.03 23.95 -18.51
CA TRP A 574 -16.38 25.23 -18.28
C TRP A 574 -14.95 25.15 -18.81
N GLN A 575 -14.75 25.66 -20.03
CA GLN A 575 -13.44 26.03 -20.56
C GLN A 575 -13.03 27.36 -19.92
N ALA A 576 -11.93 27.35 -19.16
CA ALA A 576 -11.32 28.58 -18.66
C ALA A 576 -10.48 29.21 -19.79
N HIS A 577 -10.89 30.40 -20.23
CA HIS A 577 -10.15 31.25 -21.15
C HIS A 577 -8.91 31.84 -20.44
N ILE A 578 -7.73 31.59 -21.00
CA ILE A 578 -6.49 32.30 -20.64
C ILE A 578 -6.40 33.56 -21.51
N TYR A 579 -6.39 34.72 -20.87
CA TYR A 579 -6.04 36.00 -21.48
C TYR A 579 -4.54 36.02 -21.79
N SER A 580 -4.20 36.09 -23.08
CA SER A 580 -2.87 36.46 -23.57
C SER A 580 -2.87 37.95 -23.84
N GLY A 581 -2.08 38.70 -23.07
CA GLY A 581 -1.77 40.11 -23.32
C GLY A 581 -0.43 40.21 -24.03
N ASN A 582 -0.47 40.69 -25.27
CA ASN A 582 0.69 41.14 -26.04
C ASN A 582 1.47 42.21 -25.28
N ASN A 583 2.81 42.11 -25.28
CA ASN A 583 3.64 43.30 -25.41
C ASN A 583 4.89 42.94 -26.23
N ASP A 584 4.95 43.57 -27.39
CA ASP A 584 5.94 43.47 -28.44
C ASP A 584 6.69 44.79 -28.43
N SER A 585 8.00 44.79 -28.14
CA SER A 585 8.94 45.83 -28.59
C SER A 585 10.33 45.60 -28.01
N SER A 586 11.27 45.13 -28.83
CA SER A 586 12.64 45.67 -28.86
C SER A 586 13.38 45.21 -30.15
N PRO A 587 14.24 46.08 -30.72
CA PRO A 587 14.61 46.04 -32.13
C PRO A 587 15.80 45.12 -32.44
N ARG A 588 15.81 44.63 -33.68
CA ARG A 588 16.94 43.97 -34.34
C ARG A 588 18.05 44.98 -34.62
N THR A 589 19.29 44.63 -34.25
CA THR A 589 20.50 45.09 -34.92
C THR A 589 21.17 43.89 -35.59
N ASN A 590 21.27 43.96 -36.92
CA ASN A 590 22.20 43.16 -37.71
C ASN A 590 23.57 43.83 -37.66
N SER A 591 24.66 43.05 -37.55
CA SER A 591 25.77 42.99 -38.53
C SER A 591 27.07 42.50 -37.89
N MET A 592 27.43 41.25 -38.15
CA MET A 592 28.59 40.83 -38.96
C MET A 592 28.73 39.31 -38.90
#